data_AF-A0A2E0BPX9-F1
#
_entry.id   AF-A0A2E0BPX9-F1
#
_cell.length_a   1.000
_cell.length_b   1.000
_cell.length_c   1.000
_cell.angle_alpha   90.00
_cell.angle_beta   90.00
_cell.angle_gamma   90.00
#
_symmetry.space_group_name_H-M   'P 1'
#
loop_
_entity.id
_entity.type
_entity.pdbx_description
1 polymer ?
#
loop_
_entity_poly.entity_id
_entity_poly.type
_entity_poly.pdbx_seq_one_letter_code
_entity_poly.pdbx_strand_id
1 'polypeptide(L)'
;IMSTINKEYDVYYSTGGGSLVGGGADVWVNHWIENVAPKLQVPAKLLIHRNRPKKEWTQTQHKEFQRRIDRGEAGNNGRVVHKKLKKTFKETIKKPSIKKPVEKTELKHYWQGDDPEEFKNLMDGARRIHILHGYYHPSKYITANEDKIYSNAVHCDVNKALKASFMLDLKTSFNFAMSPDWESRIVDMATKSFWIGVDKPTLATPKNDEVLHIPNFYEFTRNYDVIDSNKVGFASRMETRKCPHFLAGIDSEFFTDPKDVQWWRRNIGTDTSRWKVFTFKYDNLERFYLRDWGISHSAHIVEPFGYSIFQAIDFGKVPILAGDWLTEYDYPFRASNPVEFHEQYRKLCEISLDERRNLLYPLREYLTNRFDNKEEWVEKMIKLYNG
;
A
#
# COMPACT_ATOMS: atom_id res chain seq x y z
N ILE A 1 -45.90 -1.91 -20.14
CA ILE A 1 -44.47 -1.50 -20.29
C ILE A 1 -44.10 -0.80 -18.99
N MET A 2 -43.58 -1.54 -18.00
CA MET A 2 -43.05 -0.94 -16.78
C MET A 2 -41.65 -0.42 -17.11
N SER A 3 -41.49 0.90 -17.15
CA SER A 3 -40.16 1.52 -17.17
C SER A 3 -39.49 1.20 -15.83
N THR A 4 -38.66 0.17 -15.79
CA THR A 4 -37.68 -0.01 -14.73
C THR A 4 -36.80 1.23 -14.77
N ILE A 5 -37.03 2.15 -13.82
CA ILE A 5 -36.11 3.23 -13.51
C ILE A 5 -34.82 2.52 -13.10
N ASN A 6 -33.91 2.33 -14.06
CA ASN A 6 -32.60 1.77 -13.81
C ASN A 6 -31.90 2.81 -12.93
N LYS A 7 -31.90 2.60 -11.61
CA LYS A 7 -31.25 3.53 -10.69
C LYS A 7 -29.79 3.60 -11.13
N GLU A 8 -29.38 4.73 -11.69
CA GLU A 8 -27.99 4.95 -12.09
C GLU A 8 -27.08 4.69 -10.90
N TYR A 9 -26.03 3.92 -11.12
CA TYR A 9 -25.03 3.59 -10.10
C TYR A 9 -23.64 3.74 -10.69
N ASP A 10 -22.70 4.07 -9.83
CA ASP A 10 -21.29 4.10 -10.17
C ASP A 10 -20.61 2.83 -9.65
N VAL A 11 -19.66 2.33 -10.43
CA VAL A 11 -18.81 1.22 -10.04
C VAL A 11 -17.49 1.74 -9.54
N TYR A 12 -17.08 1.21 -8.39
CA TYR A 12 -15.77 1.42 -7.81
C TYR A 12 -14.99 0.12 -7.93
N TYR A 13 -14.03 0.09 -8.84
CA TYR A 13 -13.25 -1.10 -9.17
C TYR A 13 -11.97 -1.17 -8.36
N SER A 14 -11.67 -2.34 -7.80
CA SER A 14 -10.40 -2.60 -7.11
C SER A 14 -9.90 -4.02 -7.35
N THR A 15 -8.59 -4.21 -7.36
CA THR A 15 -7.98 -5.56 -7.30
C THR A 15 -7.77 -6.05 -5.86
N GLY A 16 -8.06 -5.25 -4.84
CA GLY A 16 -7.93 -5.66 -3.44
C GLY A 16 -8.58 -4.69 -2.45
N GLY A 17 -8.33 -4.85 -1.15
CA GLY A 17 -9.06 -4.16 -0.08
C GLY A 17 -10.10 -5.05 0.61
N GLY A 18 -10.81 -4.47 1.57
CA GLY A 18 -11.61 -5.17 2.55
C GLY A 18 -10.76 -6.07 3.46
N SER A 19 -11.14 -7.35 3.53
CA SER A 19 -10.45 -8.37 4.35
C SER A 19 -9.13 -8.87 3.75
N LEU A 20 -8.81 -8.47 2.52
CA LEU A 20 -7.58 -8.81 1.82
C LEU A 20 -6.65 -7.60 1.77
N VAL A 21 -5.79 -7.48 2.79
CA VAL A 21 -4.72 -6.49 2.82
C VAL A 21 -3.39 -7.19 2.55
N GLY A 22 -2.87 -7.03 1.33
CA GLY A 22 -1.57 -7.51 0.87
C GLY A 22 -0.55 -6.39 0.64
N GLY A 23 -0.96 -5.12 0.71
CA GLY A 23 -0.06 -3.97 0.60
C GLY A 23 -0.78 -2.62 0.79
N GLY A 24 -0.04 -1.53 0.56
CA GLY A 24 -0.53 -0.16 0.77
C GLY A 24 -1.75 0.22 -0.06
N ALA A 25 -1.88 -0.30 -1.29
CA ALA A 25 -3.05 -0.04 -2.13
C ALA A 25 -4.34 -0.63 -1.54
N ASP A 26 -4.27 -1.71 -0.76
CA ASP A 26 -5.43 -2.28 -0.09
C ASP A 26 -5.83 -1.45 1.14
N VAL A 27 -4.84 -0.86 1.83
CA VAL A 27 -5.05 0.09 2.95
C VAL A 27 -5.79 1.34 2.43
N TRP A 28 -5.36 1.86 1.29
CA TRP A 28 -6.05 2.94 0.58
C TRP A 28 -7.53 2.63 0.32
N VAL A 29 -7.83 1.46 -0.27
CA VAL A 29 -9.21 1.06 -0.58
C VAL A 29 -10.04 0.98 0.69
N ASN A 30 -9.47 0.49 1.80
CA ASN A 30 -10.15 0.46 3.09
C ASN A 30 -10.48 1.86 3.61
N HIS A 31 -9.54 2.81 3.53
CA HIS A 31 -9.83 4.20 3.90
C HIS A 31 -10.93 4.81 3.04
N TRP A 32 -10.95 4.52 1.74
CA TRP A 32 -12.04 4.95 0.85
C TRP A 32 -13.39 4.36 1.27
N ILE A 33 -13.47 3.05 1.54
CA ILE A 33 -14.69 2.37 2.00
C ILE A 33 -15.23 3.01 3.27
N GLU A 34 -14.35 3.31 4.22
CA GLU A 34 -14.74 3.83 5.54
C GLU A 34 -15.13 5.31 5.50
N ASN A 35 -14.40 6.13 4.74
CA ASN A 35 -14.44 7.58 4.90
C ASN A 35 -15.07 8.32 3.72
N VAL A 36 -15.08 7.73 2.52
CA VAL A 36 -15.57 8.36 1.28
C VAL A 36 -16.88 7.74 0.82
N ALA A 37 -16.95 6.41 0.71
CA ALA A 37 -18.13 5.70 0.20
C ALA A 37 -19.45 6.11 0.87
N PRO A 38 -19.52 6.32 2.20
CA PRO A 38 -20.76 6.73 2.87
C PRO A 38 -21.25 8.15 2.53
N LYS A 39 -20.45 8.94 1.81
CA LYS A 39 -20.70 10.36 1.49
C LYS A 39 -20.92 10.58 -0.01
N LEU A 40 -21.00 9.52 -0.80
CA LEU A 40 -21.27 9.58 -2.24
C LEU A 40 -22.74 9.89 -2.51
N GLN A 41 -23.00 10.72 -3.52
CA GLN A 41 -24.35 11.12 -3.90
C GLN A 41 -25.04 10.08 -4.79
N VAL A 42 -24.26 9.34 -5.59
CA VAL A 42 -24.75 8.30 -6.49
C VAL A 42 -24.57 6.94 -5.83
N PRO A 43 -25.55 6.01 -5.94
CA PRO A 43 -25.41 4.65 -5.43
C PRO A 43 -24.09 4.00 -5.90
N ALA A 44 -23.29 3.53 -4.95
CA ALA A 44 -21.98 2.94 -5.22
C ALA A 44 -22.04 1.41 -5.15
N LYS A 45 -21.37 0.75 -6.10
CA LYS A 45 -21.07 -0.69 -6.06
C LYS A 45 -19.58 -0.93 -6.08
N LEU A 46 -19.05 -1.61 -5.07
CA LEU A 46 -17.64 -1.97 -5.00
C LEU A 46 -17.40 -3.32 -5.69
N LEU A 47 -16.61 -3.33 -6.75
CA LEU A 47 -16.28 -4.52 -7.53
C LEU A 47 -14.82 -4.91 -7.27
N ILE A 48 -14.61 -6.07 -6.63
CA ILE A 48 -13.29 -6.61 -6.31
C ILE A 48 -12.93 -7.70 -7.32
N HIS A 49 -11.97 -7.40 -8.19
CA HIS A 49 -11.52 -8.32 -9.24
C HIS A 49 -10.55 -9.38 -8.70
N ARG A 50 -11.06 -10.25 -7.82
CA ARG A 50 -10.37 -11.43 -7.29
C ARG A 50 -11.38 -12.51 -6.88
N ASN A 51 -10.86 -13.70 -6.61
CA ASN A 51 -11.59 -14.73 -5.86
C ASN A 51 -11.79 -14.28 -4.41
N ARG A 52 -12.98 -14.54 -3.88
CA ARG A 52 -13.21 -14.42 -2.44
C ARG A 52 -12.25 -15.37 -1.70
N PRO A 53 -11.59 -14.92 -0.63
CA PRO A 53 -10.66 -15.76 0.11
C PRO A 53 -11.32 -16.99 0.75
N LYS A 54 -10.62 -18.14 0.69
CA LYS A 54 -11.02 -19.40 1.35
C LYS A 54 -10.62 -19.43 2.85
N LYS A 55 -11.29 -20.30 3.62
CA LYS A 55 -11.46 -20.32 5.09
C LYS A 55 -10.19 -20.15 5.97
N GLU A 56 -10.47 -19.69 7.20
CA GLU A 56 -9.63 -19.00 8.20
C GLU A 56 -8.64 -19.89 9.00
N TRP A 57 -7.64 -19.27 9.63
CA TRP A 57 -6.85 -19.89 10.71
C TRP A 57 -7.72 -20.12 11.97
N THR A 58 -7.46 -21.21 12.69
CA THR A 58 -8.07 -21.47 14.00
C THR A 58 -7.45 -20.55 15.07
N GLN A 59 -8.17 -20.30 16.17
CA GLN A 59 -7.61 -19.52 17.29
C GLN A 59 -6.29 -20.12 17.81
N THR A 60 -6.14 -21.44 17.71
CA THR A 60 -4.91 -22.17 18.05
C THR A 60 -3.74 -21.75 17.15
N GLN A 61 -3.94 -21.69 15.83
CA GLN A 61 -2.90 -21.26 14.88
C GLN A 61 -2.50 -19.79 15.09
N HIS A 62 -3.44 -18.93 15.50
CA HIS A 62 -3.12 -17.54 15.91
C HIS A 62 -2.27 -17.49 17.18
N LYS A 63 -2.62 -18.27 18.21
CA LYS A 63 -1.86 -18.33 19.47
C LYS A 63 -0.47 -18.94 19.28
N GLU A 64 -0.34 -19.91 18.39
CA GLU A 64 0.95 -20.55 18.08
C GLU A 64 1.88 -19.60 17.34
N PHE A 65 1.36 -18.85 16.37
CA PHE A 65 2.12 -17.75 15.77
C PHE A 65 2.55 -16.72 16.81
N GLN A 66 1.66 -16.35 17.73
CA GLN A 66 1.97 -15.41 18.81
C GLN A 66 3.16 -15.88 19.64
N ARG A 67 3.12 -17.12 20.13
CA ARG A 67 4.21 -17.71 20.92
C ARG A 67 5.52 -17.71 20.14
N ARG A 68 5.48 -17.95 18.83
CA ARG A 68 6.68 -17.91 17.97
C ARG A 68 7.26 -16.50 17.86
N ILE A 69 6.42 -15.47 17.66
CA ILE A 69 6.88 -14.08 17.65
C ILE A 69 7.51 -13.69 18.99
N ASP A 70 6.86 -14.04 20.10
CA ASP A 70 7.32 -13.71 21.45
C ASP A 70 8.65 -14.42 21.77
N ARG A 71 8.83 -15.66 21.31
CA ARG A 71 10.10 -16.39 21.41
C ARG A 71 11.14 -15.96 20.38
N GLY A 72 10.79 -15.05 19.47
CA GLY A 72 11.68 -14.63 18.40
C GLY A 72 11.99 -15.76 17.40
N GLU A 73 11.05 -16.64 17.11
CA GLU A 73 11.19 -17.71 16.12
C GLU A 73 10.66 -17.25 14.74
N ALA A 74 11.45 -17.48 13.69
CA ALA A 74 11.05 -17.20 12.31
C ALA A 74 9.83 -18.05 11.89
N GLY A 75 8.90 -17.46 11.15
CA GLY A 75 7.65 -18.08 10.73
C GLY A 75 7.71 -18.60 9.30
N ASN A 76 7.47 -19.90 9.10
CA ASN A 76 7.12 -20.49 7.80
C ASN A 76 5.67 -20.96 7.91
N ASN A 77 4.72 -20.26 7.26
CA ASN A 77 3.49 -20.81 6.65
C ASN A 77 2.47 -19.70 6.31
N GLY A 78 2.24 -19.54 4.99
CA GLY A 78 0.93 -19.35 4.35
C GLY A 78 0.13 -18.06 4.62
N ARG A 79 -0.24 -17.37 3.53
CA ARG A 79 -1.22 -16.26 3.48
C ARG A 79 -2.63 -16.79 3.75
N VAL A 80 -3.36 -16.25 4.74
CA VAL A 80 -4.79 -16.53 5.01
C VAL A 80 -5.46 -15.31 5.64
N VAL A 81 -6.78 -15.20 5.43
CA VAL A 81 -7.64 -14.04 5.69
C VAL A 81 -8.17 -13.94 7.12
N HIS A 82 -8.46 -12.69 7.46
CA HIS A 82 -8.68 -12.10 8.77
C HIS A 82 -10.11 -12.29 9.31
N LYS A 83 -10.25 -12.87 10.51
CA LYS A 83 -11.54 -13.04 11.21
C LYS A 83 -12.14 -11.75 11.78
N LYS A 84 -11.31 -10.73 12.09
CA LYS A 84 -11.81 -9.49 12.72
C LYS A 84 -12.79 -8.74 11.80
N LEU A 85 -12.71 -8.90 10.48
CA LEU A 85 -13.47 -8.10 9.52
C LEU A 85 -14.87 -8.60 9.17
N LYS A 86 -15.26 -9.84 9.48
CA LYS A 86 -16.69 -10.18 9.53
C LYS A 86 -17.40 -9.38 10.65
N LYS A 87 -16.63 -9.03 11.68
CA LYS A 87 -17.03 -8.14 12.77
C LYS A 87 -16.91 -6.68 12.35
N THR A 88 -15.79 -6.22 11.79
CA THR A 88 -15.61 -4.82 11.38
C THR A 88 -16.60 -4.42 10.27
N PHE A 89 -16.90 -5.23 9.25
CA PHE A 89 -17.96 -4.86 8.27
C PHE A 89 -19.34 -4.64 8.94
N LYS A 90 -19.70 -5.47 9.94
CA LYS A 90 -20.95 -5.30 10.72
C LYS A 90 -20.86 -4.23 11.82
N GLU A 91 -19.67 -3.93 12.34
CA GLU A 91 -19.42 -2.98 13.43
C GLU A 91 -19.14 -1.55 12.91
N THR A 92 -18.54 -1.38 11.72
CA THR A 92 -18.44 -0.12 10.98
C THR A 92 -19.83 0.42 10.62
N ILE A 93 -20.79 -0.48 10.38
CA ILE A 93 -22.21 -0.14 10.24
C ILE A 93 -22.81 0.33 11.58
N LYS A 94 -22.29 -0.13 12.73
CA LYS A 94 -22.92 0.02 14.06
C LYS A 94 -22.29 1.01 15.05
N LYS A 95 -21.14 1.65 14.81
CA LYS A 95 -20.65 2.67 15.76
C LYS A 95 -21.42 4.00 15.65
N PRO A 96 -22.04 4.50 16.74
CA PRO A 96 -22.81 5.72 16.74
C PRO A 96 -21.97 6.90 17.20
N SER A 97 -21.74 7.86 16.31
CA SER A 97 -21.42 9.24 16.69
C SER A 97 -21.49 10.12 15.45
N ILE A 98 -22.68 10.67 15.22
CA ILE A 98 -22.97 12.06 14.80
C ILE A 98 -24.50 12.14 14.65
N LYS A 99 -25.13 13.02 15.43
CA LYS A 99 -26.56 13.34 15.35
C LYS A 99 -26.83 14.11 14.06
N LYS A 100 -27.18 13.40 12.98
CA LYS A 100 -28.06 13.83 11.88
C LYS A 100 -28.42 12.59 11.05
N PRO A 101 -29.70 12.34 10.70
CA PRO A 101 -30.09 11.15 9.99
C PRO A 101 -29.71 11.31 8.50
N VAL A 102 -28.57 10.75 8.10
CA VAL A 102 -28.33 10.38 6.71
C VAL A 102 -28.68 8.90 6.62
N GLU A 103 -29.61 8.53 5.75
CA GLU A 103 -29.87 7.13 5.40
C GLU A 103 -28.54 6.50 4.95
N LYS A 104 -27.88 5.74 5.84
CA LYS A 104 -26.67 4.98 5.54
C LYS A 104 -27.02 3.91 4.51
N THR A 105 -26.78 4.18 3.24
CA THR A 105 -26.87 3.16 2.19
C THR A 105 -25.76 2.13 2.41
N GLU A 106 -26.15 0.87 2.61
CA GLU A 106 -25.20 -0.23 2.76
C GLU A 106 -24.41 -0.39 1.44
N LEU A 107 -23.08 -0.18 1.47
CA LEU A 107 -22.21 -0.36 0.30
C LEU A 107 -22.24 -1.83 -0.14
N LYS A 108 -22.83 -2.08 -1.30
CA LYS A 108 -22.83 -3.42 -1.91
C LYS A 108 -21.47 -3.72 -2.52
N HIS A 109 -20.94 -4.91 -2.27
CA HIS A 109 -19.67 -5.36 -2.82
C HIS A 109 -19.79 -6.73 -3.50
N TYR A 110 -19.02 -6.90 -4.58
CA TYR A 110 -19.10 -8.04 -5.48
C TYR A 110 -17.70 -8.56 -5.79
N TRP A 111 -17.50 -9.89 -5.71
CA TRP A 111 -16.23 -10.51 -6.05
C TRP A 111 -16.33 -11.15 -7.44
N GLN A 112 -15.37 -10.86 -8.31
CA GLN A 112 -15.34 -11.44 -9.64
C GLN A 112 -15.35 -12.97 -9.62
N GLY A 113 -14.67 -13.58 -8.64
CA GLY A 113 -14.61 -15.03 -8.53
C GLY A 113 -15.87 -15.71 -7.99
N ASP A 114 -16.81 -14.95 -7.41
CA ASP A 114 -18.09 -15.51 -6.93
C ASP A 114 -19.07 -15.66 -8.09
N ASP A 115 -19.18 -14.62 -8.92
CA ASP A 115 -20.01 -14.62 -10.14
C ASP A 115 -19.36 -13.72 -11.22
N PRO A 116 -18.61 -14.31 -12.16
CA PRO A 116 -17.96 -13.55 -13.23
C PRO A 116 -18.91 -12.86 -14.21
N GLU A 117 -20.14 -13.39 -14.37
CA GLU A 117 -21.15 -12.86 -15.29
C GLU A 117 -21.88 -11.68 -14.65
N GLU A 118 -22.32 -11.80 -13.39
CA GLU A 118 -22.86 -10.67 -12.63
C GLU A 118 -21.82 -9.54 -12.54
N PHE A 119 -20.56 -9.87 -12.25
CA PHE A 119 -19.47 -8.88 -12.21
C PHE A 119 -19.34 -8.12 -13.54
N LYS A 120 -19.42 -8.84 -14.68
CA LYS A 120 -19.40 -8.22 -16.01
C LYS A 120 -20.61 -7.31 -16.20
N ASN A 121 -21.81 -7.82 -15.95
CA ASN A 121 -23.07 -7.09 -16.15
C ASN A 121 -23.13 -5.82 -15.29
N LEU A 122 -22.55 -5.84 -14.09
CA LEU A 122 -22.42 -4.68 -13.22
C LEU A 122 -21.44 -3.64 -13.75
N MET A 123 -20.30 -4.05 -14.31
CA MET A 123 -19.37 -3.14 -14.99
C MET A 123 -20.05 -2.50 -16.21
N ASP A 124 -20.73 -3.32 -17.04
CA ASP A 124 -21.36 -2.88 -18.28
C ASP A 124 -22.56 -1.96 -18.05
N GLY A 125 -23.30 -2.17 -16.95
CA GLY A 125 -24.44 -1.33 -16.57
C GLY A 125 -24.09 -0.09 -15.75
N ALA A 126 -22.82 0.17 -15.48
CA ALA A 126 -22.38 1.31 -14.69
C ALA A 126 -22.55 2.64 -15.46
N ARG A 127 -22.91 3.70 -14.74
CA ARG A 127 -22.89 5.07 -15.26
C ARG A 127 -21.45 5.56 -15.43
N ARG A 128 -20.64 5.39 -14.38
CA ARG A 128 -19.21 5.68 -14.34
C ARG A 128 -18.45 4.55 -13.66
N ILE A 129 -17.20 4.36 -14.07
CA ILE A 129 -16.24 3.46 -13.44
C ILE A 129 -15.11 4.26 -12.83
N HIS A 130 -14.91 4.09 -11.52
CA HIS A 130 -13.83 4.66 -10.75
C HIS A 130 -12.86 3.56 -10.35
N ILE A 131 -11.64 3.58 -10.87
CA ILE A 131 -10.59 2.63 -10.55
C ILE A 131 -9.90 3.11 -9.26
N LEU A 132 -10.23 2.47 -8.14
CA LEU A 132 -9.60 2.73 -6.84
C LEU A 132 -8.21 2.12 -6.74
N HIS A 133 -8.03 0.93 -7.33
CA HIS A 133 -6.74 0.24 -7.50
C HIS A 133 -6.85 -0.77 -8.64
N GLY A 134 -6.18 -0.47 -9.76
CA GLY A 134 -6.21 -1.27 -10.99
C GLY A 134 -5.28 -2.49 -10.98
N TYR A 135 -5.41 -3.34 -12.01
CA TYR A 135 -4.28 -4.18 -12.42
C TYR A 135 -3.27 -3.31 -13.17
N TYR A 136 -1.99 -3.67 -13.08
CA TYR A 136 -0.91 -3.02 -13.81
C TYR A 136 -0.69 -3.61 -15.22
N HIS A 137 -1.67 -4.36 -15.72
CA HIS A 137 -1.75 -4.89 -17.06
C HIS A 137 -3.21 -4.82 -17.56
N PRO A 138 -3.45 -4.90 -18.88
CA PRO A 138 -4.80 -4.87 -19.44
C PRO A 138 -5.71 -5.94 -18.82
N SER A 139 -6.96 -5.56 -18.57
CA SER A 139 -8.01 -6.44 -18.05
C SER A 139 -9.24 -6.30 -18.93
N LYS A 140 -9.82 -7.44 -19.35
CA LYS A 140 -11.01 -7.47 -20.23
C LYS A 140 -12.18 -6.64 -19.70
N TYR A 141 -12.37 -6.57 -18.38
CA TYR A 141 -13.46 -5.81 -17.76
C TYR A 141 -13.26 -4.29 -17.88
N ILE A 142 -12.00 -3.85 -17.87
CA ILE A 142 -11.64 -2.45 -18.00
C ILE A 142 -11.65 -2.05 -19.48
N THR A 143 -10.99 -2.84 -20.34
CA THR A 143 -10.92 -2.53 -21.77
C THR A 143 -12.27 -2.61 -22.47
N ALA A 144 -13.22 -3.42 -21.99
CA ALA A 144 -14.58 -3.48 -22.55
C ALA A 144 -15.48 -2.31 -22.12
N ASN A 145 -15.03 -1.47 -21.19
CA ASN A 145 -15.80 -0.33 -20.65
C ASN A 145 -14.93 0.94 -20.59
N GLU A 146 -14.02 1.11 -21.54
CA GLU A 146 -13.07 2.23 -21.58
C GLU A 146 -13.77 3.60 -21.61
N ASP A 147 -14.91 3.68 -22.30
CA ASP A 147 -15.77 4.86 -22.44
C ASP A 147 -16.41 5.32 -21.12
N LYS A 148 -16.45 4.44 -20.12
CA LYS A 148 -17.06 4.70 -18.80
C LYS A 148 -16.03 5.01 -17.73
N ILE A 149 -14.73 4.90 -18.02
CA ILE A 149 -13.67 5.12 -17.03
C ILE A 149 -13.62 6.61 -16.70
N TYR A 150 -14.21 6.98 -15.57
CA TYR A 150 -14.25 8.36 -15.14
C TYR A 150 -13.01 8.74 -14.34
N SER A 151 -12.57 7.90 -13.40
CA SER A 151 -11.36 8.21 -12.63
C SER A 151 -10.44 7.02 -12.42
N ASN A 152 -9.14 7.30 -12.32
CA ASN A 152 -8.11 6.31 -12.08
C ASN A 152 -7.11 6.77 -11.00
N ALA A 153 -7.02 6.00 -9.92
CA ALA A 153 -5.98 6.17 -8.90
C ALA A 153 -4.68 5.51 -9.36
N VAL A 154 -3.60 6.28 -9.49
CA VAL A 154 -2.29 5.78 -9.90
C VAL A 154 -1.44 5.47 -8.66
N HIS A 155 -1.21 4.18 -8.40
CA HIS A 155 -0.57 3.64 -7.19
C HIS A 155 0.90 3.25 -7.33
N CYS A 156 1.43 3.29 -8.54
CA CYS A 156 2.79 2.88 -8.88
C CYS A 156 3.11 3.49 -10.23
N ASP A 157 4.33 3.98 -10.42
CA ASP A 157 4.87 4.30 -11.74
C ASP A 157 5.35 2.98 -12.38
N VAL A 158 4.57 2.46 -13.32
CA VAL A 158 4.81 1.16 -13.94
C VAL A 158 6.11 1.15 -14.74
N ASN A 159 6.35 2.23 -15.48
CA ASN A 159 7.52 2.36 -16.33
C ASN A 159 8.81 2.37 -15.53
N LYS A 160 8.85 3.13 -14.43
CA LYS A 160 10.01 3.17 -13.54
C LYS A 160 10.17 1.87 -12.76
N ALA A 161 9.09 1.28 -12.25
CA ALA A 161 9.17 0.00 -11.55
C ALA A 161 9.74 -1.13 -12.43
N LEU A 162 9.35 -1.19 -13.71
CA LEU A 162 9.91 -2.15 -14.67
C LEU A 162 11.40 -1.90 -14.96
N LYS A 163 11.85 -0.64 -14.88
CA LYS A 163 13.25 -0.26 -15.08
C LYS A 163 14.12 -0.42 -13.83
N ALA A 164 13.54 -0.80 -12.68
CA ALA A 164 14.24 -0.86 -11.40
C ALA A 164 15.51 -1.74 -11.43
N SER A 165 15.50 -2.88 -12.14
CA SER A 165 16.70 -3.72 -12.24
C SER A 165 17.83 -3.03 -13.00
N PHE A 166 17.54 -2.21 -14.01
CA PHE A 166 18.55 -1.42 -14.71
C PHE A 166 19.09 -0.30 -13.83
N MET A 167 18.23 0.37 -13.06
CA MET A 167 18.64 1.41 -12.11
C MET A 167 19.58 0.88 -11.02
N LEU A 168 19.40 -0.40 -10.66
CA LEU A 168 20.13 -1.07 -9.58
C LEU A 168 21.26 -1.98 -10.08
N ASP A 169 21.55 -1.97 -11.39
CA ASP A 169 22.54 -2.84 -12.04
C ASP A 169 22.38 -4.34 -11.70
N LEU A 170 21.13 -4.81 -11.72
CA LEU A 170 20.78 -6.20 -11.44
C LEU A 170 20.54 -6.99 -12.73
N LYS A 171 21.15 -8.19 -12.79
CA LYS A 171 20.99 -9.13 -13.92
C LYS A 171 19.57 -9.65 -14.15
N THR A 172 18.68 -9.52 -13.15
CA THR A 172 17.29 -9.96 -13.24
C THR A 172 16.43 -9.18 -12.24
N SER A 173 15.11 -9.24 -12.41
CA SER A 173 14.14 -8.48 -11.63
C SER A 173 13.10 -9.40 -10.99
N PHE A 174 12.60 -9.00 -9.83
CA PHE A 174 11.42 -9.57 -9.18
C PHE A 174 10.30 -8.52 -9.16
N ASN A 175 9.39 -8.61 -10.11
CA ASN A 175 8.29 -7.66 -10.26
C ASN A 175 6.95 -8.41 -10.31
N PHE A 176 5.87 -7.73 -9.96
CA PHE A 176 4.52 -8.24 -10.21
C PHE A 176 4.18 -8.11 -11.71
N ALA A 177 3.11 -8.77 -12.16
CA ALA A 177 2.70 -8.72 -13.55
C ALA A 177 2.33 -7.28 -13.96
N MET A 178 3.06 -6.75 -14.94
CA MET A 178 3.00 -5.36 -15.39
C MET A 178 3.13 -5.30 -16.91
N SER A 179 2.51 -4.32 -17.53
CA SER A 179 2.67 -4.02 -18.95
C SER A 179 3.15 -2.57 -19.11
N PRO A 180 4.30 -2.32 -19.78
CA PRO A 180 4.90 -0.98 -19.86
C PRO A 180 3.92 0.12 -20.30
N ASP A 181 3.15 -0.15 -21.35
CA ASP A 181 2.25 0.85 -21.95
C ASP A 181 0.91 0.97 -21.23
N TRP A 182 0.61 0.06 -20.30
CA TRP A 182 -0.73 -0.01 -19.71
C TRP A 182 -1.03 1.19 -18.80
N GLU A 183 -0.04 1.69 -18.09
CA GLU A 183 -0.19 2.89 -17.26
C GLU A 183 -0.58 4.10 -18.10
N SER A 184 0.17 4.40 -19.16
CA SER A 184 -0.11 5.53 -20.03
C SER A 184 -1.49 5.37 -20.66
N ARG A 185 -1.83 4.16 -21.14
CA ARG A 185 -3.15 3.87 -21.71
C ARG A 185 -4.29 4.08 -20.71
N ILE A 186 -4.18 3.59 -19.48
CA ILE A 186 -5.27 3.72 -18.51
C ILE A 186 -5.42 5.15 -18.02
N VAL A 187 -4.31 5.91 -17.94
CA VAL A 187 -4.35 7.35 -17.67
C VAL A 187 -5.04 8.09 -18.81
N ASP A 188 -4.76 7.71 -20.06
CA ASP A 188 -5.36 8.33 -21.25
C ASP A 188 -6.85 8.04 -21.40
N MET A 189 -7.28 6.81 -21.06
CA MET A 189 -8.68 6.38 -21.06
C MET A 189 -9.52 7.07 -19.98
N ALA A 190 -8.94 7.31 -18.80
CA ALA A 190 -9.66 7.89 -17.69
C ALA A 190 -9.94 9.38 -17.91
N THR A 191 -11.16 9.83 -17.58
CA THR A 191 -11.49 11.26 -17.63
C THR A 191 -10.66 12.07 -16.63
N LYS A 192 -10.43 11.53 -15.43
CA LYS A 192 -9.64 12.15 -14.35
C LYS A 192 -8.73 11.15 -13.68
N SER A 193 -7.44 11.21 -13.97
CA SER A 193 -6.44 10.44 -13.23
C SER A 193 -5.88 11.24 -12.06
N PHE A 194 -5.52 10.56 -10.97
CA PHE A 194 -4.84 11.19 -9.86
C PHE A 194 -3.71 10.32 -9.29
N TRP A 195 -2.65 10.98 -8.86
CA TRP A 195 -1.44 10.38 -8.28
C TRP A 195 -1.46 10.47 -6.77
N ILE A 196 -1.13 9.35 -6.10
CA ILE A 196 -1.20 9.21 -4.64
C ILE A 196 0.13 9.44 -3.90
N GLY A 197 1.22 9.65 -4.63
CA GLY A 197 2.56 9.72 -4.04
C GLY A 197 2.82 11.03 -3.30
N VAL A 198 3.89 11.02 -2.49
CA VAL A 198 4.29 12.19 -1.69
C VAL A 198 4.84 13.32 -2.58
N ASP A 199 5.60 12.98 -3.61
CA ASP A 199 6.07 13.89 -4.65
C ASP A 199 5.09 13.90 -5.84
N LYS A 200 5.18 14.93 -6.69
CA LYS A 200 4.35 15.04 -7.91
C LYS A 200 4.60 13.89 -8.91
N PRO A 201 3.60 13.50 -9.71
CA PRO A 201 3.78 12.46 -10.72
C PRO A 201 4.78 12.87 -11.79
N THR A 202 5.50 11.88 -12.31
CA THR A 202 6.41 12.00 -13.46
C THR A 202 6.20 10.80 -14.39
N LEU A 203 4.92 10.55 -14.69
CA LEU A 203 4.46 9.41 -15.47
C LEU A 203 4.86 9.57 -16.95
N ALA A 204 5.15 8.46 -17.61
CA ALA A 204 5.50 8.44 -19.03
C ALA A 204 4.24 8.53 -19.93
N THR A 205 3.46 9.61 -19.79
CA THR A 205 2.28 9.92 -20.62
C THR A 205 2.23 11.40 -20.97
N PRO A 206 1.74 11.77 -22.18
CA PRO A 206 1.48 13.17 -22.52
C PRO A 206 0.52 13.88 -21.55
N LYS A 207 -0.34 13.14 -20.85
CA LYS A 207 -1.29 13.70 -19.88
C LYS A 207 -0.72 13.87 -18.47
N ASN A 208 0.58 13.71 -18.24
CA ASN A 208 1.17 13.79 -16.89
C ASN A 208 0.76 15.07 -16.15
N ASP A 209 0.77 16.21 -16.85
CA ASP A 209 0.47 17.51 -16.24
C ASP A 209 -1.02 17.72 -15.95
N GLU A 210 -1.88 16.88 -16.53
CA GLU A 210 -3.33 16.82 -16.24
C GLU A 210 -3.64 15.90 -15.05
N VAL A 211 -2.70 15.05 -14.63
CA VAL A 211 -2.90 14.14 -13.50
C VAL A 211 -2.97 14.93 -12.21
N LEU A 212 -4.10 14.82 -11.52
CA LEU A 212 -4.31 15.49 -10.24
C LEU A 212 -3.33 14.93 -9.20
N HIS A 213 -2.69 15.80 -8.42
CA HIS A 213 -1.88 15.36 -7.29
C HIS A 213 -2.75 15.32 -6.03
N ILE A 214 -3.19 14.12 -5.66
CA ILE A 214 -3.96 13.88 -4.43
C ILE A 214 -3.18 12.82 -3.64
N PRO A 215 -2.15 13.24 -2.88
CA PRO A 215 -1.42 12.33 -2.02
C PRO A 215 -2.36 11.55 -1.13
N ASN A 216 -1.95 10.35 -0.79
CA ASN A 216 -2.60 9.62 0.28
C ASN A 216 -2.35 10.30 1.63
N PHE A 217 -3.05 9.84 2.66
CA PHE A 217 -2.87 10.34 4.04
C PHE A 217 -2.36 9.23 4.96
N TYR A 218 -1.76 9.65 6.07
CA TYR A 218 -1.34 8.80 7.18
C TYR A 218 -1.51 9.55 8.50
N GLU A 219 -2.35 9.01 9.40
CA GLU A 219 -2.54 9.55 10.75
C GLU A 219 -1.49 8.97 11.70
N PHE A 220 -0.60 9.82 12.24
CA PHE A 220 0.39 9.40 13.23
C PHE A 220 -0.27 9.20 14.60
N THR A 221 -0.55 7.94 14.94
CA THR A 221 -1.33 7.61 16.16
C THR A 221 -0.49 7.04 17.29
N ARG A 222 0.73 6.59 17.01
CA ARG A 222 1.59 5.94 18.01
C ARG A 222 2.62 6.91 18.55
N ASN A 223 3.26 7.66 17.66
CA ASN A 223 4.25 8.67 17.99
C ASN A 223 5.34 8.18 18.95
N TYR A 224 5.81 6.95 18.79
CA TYR A 224 6.78 6.36 19.71
C TYR A 224 8.15 7.05 19.65
N ASP A 225 8.88 7.04 20.76
CA ASP A 225 10.27 7.48 20.82
C ASP A 225 11.17 6.54 19.99
N VAL A 226 12.38 6.99 19.67
CA VAL A 226 13.38 6.19 18.96
C VAL A 226 13.79 4.95 19.76
N ILE A 227 14.20 3.90 19.04
CA ILE A 227 14.66 2.65 19.64
C ILE A 227 16.18 2.56 19.57
N ASP A 228 16.79 2.23 20.70
CA ASP A 228 18.22 2.01 20.85
C ASP A 228 18.63 0.62 20.33
N SER A 229 18.54 0.45 19.01
CA SER A 229 18.89 -0.79 18.34
C SER A 229 19.45 -0.50 16.95
N ASN A 230 20.55 -1.17 16.61
CA ASN A 230 21.19 -1.13 15.30
C ASN A 230 20.67 -2.20 14.33
N LYS A 231 19.66 -2.98 14.74
CA LYS A 231 19.02 -3.96 13.87
C LYS A 231 18.13 -3.24 12.86
N VAL A 232 18.14 -3.72 11.62
CA VAL A 232 17.35 -3.13 10.54
C VAL A 232 16.03 -3.89 10.34
N GLY A 233 14.92 -3.16 10.22
CA GLY A 233 13.62 -3.72 9.87
C GLY A 233 13.27 -3.51 8.40
N PHE A 234 12.74 -4.55 7.76
CA PHE A 234 12.19 -4.53 6.40
C PHE A 234 10.73 -4.97 6.43
N ALA A 235 9.79 -4.07 6.16
CA ALA A 235 8.34 -4.34 6.25
C ALA A 235 7.60 -4.09 4.93
N SER A 236 8.04 -4.77 3.86
CA SER A 236 7.42 -4.60 2.53
C SER A 236 7.42 -5.90 1.71
N ARG A 237 6.74 -5.88 0.56
CA ARG A 237 6.90 -6.92 -0.47
C ARG A 237 8.34 -6.86 -1.00
N MET A 238 8.95 -7.98 -1.36
CA MET A 238 10.35 -7.98 -1.83
C MET A 238 10.46 -7.81 -3.36
N GLU A 239 9.79 -6.79 -3.90
CA GLU A 239 9.96 -6.39 -5.31
C GLU A 239 11.33 -5.76 -5.54
N THR A 240 11.81 -5.76 -6.79
CA THR A 240 13.10 -5.17 -7.19
C THR A 240 13.29 -3.75 -6.64
N ARG A 241 12.26 -2.91 -6.83
CA ARG A 241 12.22 -1.50 -6.39
C ARG A 241 12.28 -1.32 -4.87
N LYS A 242 12.05 -2.38 -4.09
CA LYS A 242 12.13 -2.36 -2.62
C LYS A 242 13.54 -2.64 -2.12
N CYS A 243 14.48 -2.92 -3.02
CA CYS A 243 15.91 -3.00 -2.73
C CYS A 243 16.31 -3.89 -1.54
N PRO A 244 15.71 -5.09 -1.34
CA PRO A 244 16.04 -5.91 -0.16
C PRO A 244 17.50 -6.37 -0.15
N HIS A 245 18.16 -6.41 -1.30
CA HIS A 245 19.58 -6.77 -1.43
C HIS A 245 20.54 -5.72 -0.82
N PHE A 246 20.06 -4.51 -0.51
CA PHE A 246 20.85 -3.53 0.24
C PHE A 246 21.14 -3.99 1.67
N LEU A 247 20.36 -4.95 2.19
CA LEU A 247 20.50 -5.52 3.53
C LEU A 247 21.42 -6.75 3.57
N ALA A 248 22.13 -7.06 2.48
CA ALA A 248 23.02 -8.21 2.43
C ALA A 248 24.06 -8.17 3.56
N GLY A 249 24.12 -9.25 4.37
CA GLY A 249 25.06 -9.33 5.50
C GLY A 249 24.78 -8.39 6.68
N ILE A 250 23.66 -7.65 6.69
CA ILE A 250 23.22 -6.81 7.80
C ILE A 250 22.26 -7.60 8.72
N ASP A 251 22.43 -7.49 10.04
CA ASP A 251 21.48 -8.07 11.00
C ASP A 251 20.11 -7.39 10.86
N SER A 252 19.14 -8.17 10.38
CA SER A 252 17.87 -7.61 9.89
C SER A 252 16.68 -8.49 10.21
N GLU A 253 15.54 -7.87 10.50
CA GLU A 253 14.24 -8.53 10.61
C GLU A 253 13.36 -8.19 9.40
N PHE A 254 12.86 -9.22 8.72
CA PHE A 254 12.03 -9.09 7.52
C PHE A 254 10.59 -9.48 7.83
N PHE A 255 9.62 -8.66 7.46
CA PHE A 255 8.20 -8.94 7.51
C PHE A 255 7.62 -9.02 6.09
N THR A 256 7.73 -10.20 5.49
CA THR A 256 7.49 -10.40 4.05
C THR A 256 7.14 -11.86 3.73
N ASP A 257 7.03 -12.24 2.46
CA ASP A 257 6.83 -13.64 2.07
C ASP A 257 8.17 -14.41 2.07
N PRO A 258 8.34 -15.50 2.85
CA PRO A 258 9.58 -16.26 2.86
C PRO A 258 10.00 -16.81 1.49
N LYS A 259 9.04 -17.00 0.57
CA LYS A 259 9.35 -17.44 -0.80
C LYS A 259 10.14 -16.38 -1.57
N ASP A 260 9.85 -15.10 -1.33
CA ASP A 260 10.52 -14.01 -2.03
C ASP A 260 11.98 -13.92 -1.57
N VAL A 261 12.25 -14.13 -0.27
CA VAL A 261 13.63 -14.24 0.25
C VAL A 261 14.42 -15.34 -0.46
N GLN A 262 13.80 -16.51 -0.68
CA GLN A 262 14.43 -17.60 -1.41
C GLN A 262 14.72 -17.23 -2.87
N TRP A 263 13.85 -16.44 -3.50
CA TRP A 263 14.08 -15.96 -4.85
C TRP A 263 15.33 -15.07 -4.90
N TRP A 264 15.47 -14.11 -3.99
CA TRP A 264 16.63 -13.20 -3.95
C TRP A 264 17.93 -13.96 -3.70
N ARG A 265 17.93 -14.88 -2.74
CA ARG A 265 19.10 -15.74 -2.46
C ARG A 265 19.54 -16.55 -3.69
N ARG A 266 18.59 -17.16 -4.42
CA ARG A 266 18.91 -18.05 -5.56
C ARG A 266 19.27 -17.27 -6.83
N ASN A 267 18.53 -16.20 -7.12
CA ASN A 267 18.63 -15.52 -8.41
C ASN A 267 19.65 -14.39 -8.37
N ILE A 268 19.74 -13.64 -7.27
CA ILE A 268 20.68 -12.52 -7.12
C ILE A 268 21.94 -12.91 -6.36
N GLY A 269 21.88 -13.95 -5.50
CA GLY A 269 23.01 -14.34 -4.66
C GLY A 269 23.13 -13.50 -3.39
N THR A 270 22.04 -12.85 -2.97
CA THR A 270 22.02 -12.01 -1.79
C THR A 270 22.37 -12.80 -0.53
N ASP A 271 23.29 -12.29 0.29
CA ASP A 271 23.61 -12.86 1.60
C ASP A 271 22.48 -12.59 2.61
N THR A 272 21.68 -13.62 2.84
CA THR A 272 20.55 -13.59 3.79
C THR A 272 20.87 -14.29 5.11
N SER A 273 22.14 -14.60 5.40
CA SER A 273 22.55 -15.43 6.55
C SER A 273 22.18 -14.81 7.91
N ARG A 274 22.09 -13.48 7.96
CA ARG A 274 21.73 -12.69 9.15
C ARG A 274 20.29 -12.18 9.14
N TRP A 275 19.46 -12.70 8.25
CA TRP A 275 18.07 -12.25 8.12
C TRP A 275 17.12 -13.13 8.91
N LYS A 276 16.35 -12.50 9.78
CA LYS A 276 15.26 -13.14 10.51
C LYS A 276 13.93 -12.86 9.81
N VAL A 277 13.31 -13.89 9.24
CA VAL A 277 12.13 -13.73 8.40
C VAL A 277 10.83 -14.08 9.14
N PHE A 278 9.91 -13.13 9.15
CA PHE A 278 8.56 -13.23 9.66
C PHE A 278 7.58 -13.19 8.48
N THR A 279 6.74 -14.22 8.35
CA THR A 279 5.73 -14.26 7.28
C THR A 279 4.75 -13.10 7.44
N PHE A 280 4.61 -12.27 6.39
CA PHE A 280 3.66 -11.16 6.36
C PHE A 280 2.23 -11.64 6.62
N LYS A 281 1.59 -11.02 7.61
CA LYS A 281 0.15 -11.08 7.88
C LYS A 281 -0.29 -9.75 8.45
N TYR A 282 -1.24 -9.07 7.82
CA TYR A 282 -1.64 -7.73 8.24
C TYR A 282 -2.00 -7.62 9.74
N ASP A 283 -2.61 -8.67 10.28
CA ASP A 283 -2.92 -8.85 11.71
C ASP A 283 -1.73 -8.72 12.69
N ASN A 284 -0.53 -8.99 12.19
CA ASN A 284 0.70 -9.00 12.98
C ASN A 284 1.60 -7.80 12.65
N LEU A 285 1.11 -6.84 11.85
CA LEU A 285 1.87 -5.67 11.44
C LEU A 285 2.33 -4.85 12.63
N GLU A 286 1.41 -4.47 13.51
CA GLU A 286 1.71 -3.74 14.75
C GLU A 286 2.72 -4.49 15.62
N ARG A 287 2.57 -5.82 15.74
CA ARG A 287 3.49 -6.66 16.51
C ARG A 287 4.89 -6.67 15.94
N PHE A 288 5.04 -6.61 14.62
CA PHE A 288 6.33 -6.55 13.97
C PHE A 288 7.02 -5.20 14.23
N TYR A 289 6.30 -4.09 14.15
CA TYR A 289 6.86 -2.77 14.45
C TYR A 289 7.19 -2.57 15.93
N LEU A 290 6.50 -3.24 16.86
CA LEU A 290 6.84 -3.23 18.29
C LEU A 290 8.14 -3.98 18.63
N ARG A 291 8.76 -4.68 17.68
CA ARG A 291 10.01 -5.43 17.92
C ARG A 291 11.22 -4.50 18.04
N ASP A 292 12.27 -5.03 18.63
CA ASP A 292 13.52 -4.32 18.96
C ASP A 292 14.49 -4.19 17.76
N TRP A 293 14.03 -3.53 16.71
CA TRP A 293 14.85 -3.02 15.62
C TRP A 293 14.67 -1.51 15.55
N GLY A 294 15.75 -0.75 15.39
CA GLY A 294 15.74 0.71 15.49
C GLY A 294 15.89 1.44 14.16
N ILE A 295 16.39 0.76 13.12
CA ILE A 295 16.62 1.35 11.80
C ILE A 295 15.63 0.75 10.80
N SER A 296 15.00 1.58 9.97
CA SER A 296 14.11 1.12 8.91
C SER A 296 14.80 1.15 7.56
N HIS A 297 14.74 0.02 6.84
CA HIS A 297 15.00 0.00 5.40
C HIS A 297 13.84 0.66 4.67
N SER A 298 13.97 1.95 4.40
CA SER A 298 13.02 2.76 3.64
C SER A 298 13.60 3.25 2.30
N ALA A 299 14.73 2.69 1.89
CA ALA A 299 15.40 2.94 0.61
C ALA A 299 14.70 2.21 -0.55
N HIS A 300 13.38 2.40 -0.62
CA HIS A 300 12.52 1.92 -1.69
C HIS A 300 12.57 2.92 -2.85
N ILE A 301 13.29 2.58 -3.93
CA ILE A 301 13.29 3.42 -5.13
C ILE A 301 11.89 3.45 -5.74
N VAL A 302 11.58 4.56 -6.41
CA VAL A 302 10.33 4.78 -7.15
C VAL A 302 9.09 4.52 -6.29
N GLU A 303 9.19 4.79 -4.98
CA GLU A 303 8.08 4.64 -4.07
C GLU A 303 7.09 5.81 -4.22
N PRO A 304 5.80 5.54 -4.41
CA PRO A 304 4.82 6.62 -4.47
C PRO A 304 4.57 7.20 -3.08
N PHE A 305 3.77 6.52 -2.26
CA PHE A 305 3.40 7.03 -0.94
C PHE A 305 4.29 6.47 0.17
N GLY A 306 4.42 5.15 0.29
CA GLY A 306 5.31 4.54 1.29
C GLY A 306 4.69 4.30 2.67
N TYR A 307 3.50 3.69 2.76
CA TYR A 307 2.87 3.37 4.06
C TYR A 307 3.80 2.70 5.08
N SER A 308 4.67 1.78 4.65
CA SER A 308 5.64 1.14 5.55
C SER A 308 6.69 2.10 6.11
N ILE A 309 7.01 3.17 5.37
CA ILE A 309 7.93 4.23 5.78
C ILE A 309 7.25 5.07 6.87
N PHE A 310 6.03 5.53 6.63
CA PHE A 310 5.22 6.24 7.64
C PHE A 310 5.04 5.42 8.92
N GLN A 311 4.68 4.14 8.80
CA GLN A 311 4.53 3.23 9.93
C GLN A 311 5.84 3.03 10.70
N ALA A 312 6.96 2.88 10.00
CA ALA A 312 8.27 2.79 10.65
C ALA A 312 8.53 4.07 11.47
N ILE A 313 8.30 5.23 10.89
CA ILE A 313 8.49 6.52 11.59
C ILE A 313 7.57 6.63 12.80
N ASP A 314 6.28 6.29 12.67
CA ASP A 314 5.29 6.33 13.75
C ASP A 314 5.67 5.41 14.94
N PHE A 315 6.35 4.30 14.66
CA PHE A 315 6.84 3.33 15.65
C PHE A 315 8.28 3.58 16.11
N GLY A 316 8.84 4.78 15.90
CA GLY A 316 10.14 5.12 16.48
C GLY A 316 11.34 4.60 15.69
N LYS A 317 11.16 4.21 14.42
CA LYS A 317 12.21 3.60 13.61
C LYS A 317 12.85 4.66 12.73
N VAL A 318 14.16 4.82 12.84
CA VAL A 318 14.92 5.82 12.07
C VAL A 318 15.10 5.30 10.63
N PRO A 319 14.54 5.95 9.61
CA PRO A 319 14.62 5.43 8.25
C PRO A 319 15.96 5.77 7.58
N ILE A 320 16.43 4.89 6.70
CA ILE A 320 17.29 5.27 5.58
C ILE A 320 16.37 5.39 4.37
N LEU A 321 16.22 6.59 3.82
CA LEU A 321 15.28 6.88 2.73
C LEU A 321 15.90 6.63 1.35
N ALA A 322 15.07 6.45 0.34
CA ALA A 322 15.54 6.47 -1.04
C ALA A 322 15.89 7.91 -1.46
N GLY A 323 16.82 8.08 -2.39
CA GLY A 323 17.19 9.41 -2.90
C GLY A 323 16.03 10.12 -3.61
N ASP A 324 15.12 9.36 -4.20
CA ASP A 324 14.01 9.83 -5.04
C ASP A 324 12.66 9.90 -4.32
N TRP A 325 12.63 9.75 -3.00
CA TRP A 325 11.41 9.81 -2.19
C TRP A 325 11.44 10.99 -1.22
N LEU A 326 10.36 11.77 -1.16
CA LEU A 326 10.24 12.97 -0.32
C LEU A 326 11.36 13.97 -0.63
N THR A 327 11.46 14.35 -1.91
CA THR A 327 12.62 15.08 -2.46
C THR A 327 12.73 16.52 -1.96
N GLU A 328 11.62 17.11 -1.52
CA GLU A 328 11.59 18.48 -0.97
C GLU A 328 12.08 18.58 0.48
N TYR A 329 12.29 17.44 1.16
CA TYR A 329 12.76 17.42 2.54
C TYR A 329 14.23 16.97 2.59
N ASP A 330 15.11 17.85 3.07
CA ASP A 330 16.54 17.55 3.18
C ASP A 330 16.81 16.61 4.38
N TYR A 331 16.74 15.31 4.12
CA TYR A 331 17.01 14.26 5.10
C TYR A 331 18.40 13.66 4.87
N PRO A 332 19.27 13.57 5.90
CA PRO A 332 20.69 13.26 5.71
C PRO A 332 20.98 11.78 5.42
N PHE A 333 20.08 10.85 5.78
CA PHE A 333 20.30 9.41 5.57
C PHE A 333 19.52 8.90 4.38
N ARG A 334 20.16 8.94 3.20
CA ARG A 334 19.61 8.49 1.94
C ARG A 334 20.53 7.50 1.24
N ALA A 335 19.94 6.53 0.54
CA ALA A 335 20.69 5.55 -0.24
C ALA A 335 19.92 5.13 -1.49
N SER A 336 20.65 5.00 -2.59
CA SER A 336 20.14 4.57 -3.90
C SER A 336 20.81 3.28 -4.41
N ASN A 337 21.84 2.80 -3.72
CA ASN A 337 22.55 1.56 -4.02
C ASN A 337 23.07 0.88 -2.72
N PRO A 338 23.55 -0.39 -2.78
CA PRO A 338 24.02 -1.10 -1.60
C PRO A 338 25.19 -0.40 -0.89
N VAL A 339 26.13 0.19 -1.65
CA VAL A 339 27.33 0.83 -1.08
C VAL A 339 26.92 2.02 -0.21
N GLU A 340 26.09 2.90 -0.75
CA GLU A 340 25.52 4.04 -0.02
C GLU A 340 24.71 3.56 1.18
N PHE A 341 23.88 2.53 1.03
CA PHE A 341 23.09 2.01 2.14
C PHE A 341 23.97 1.53 3.30
N HIS A 342 25.01 0.76 3.01
CA HIS A 342 25.96 0.31 4.02
C HIS A 342 26.74 1.46 4.65
N GLU A 343 27.04 2.53 3.91
CA GLU A 343 27.65 3.74 4.45
C GLU A 343 26.69 4.45 5.43
N GLN A 344 25.46 4.70 5.02
CA GLN A 344 24.45 5.33 5.88
C GLN A 344 24.14 4.50 7.11
N TYR A 345 24.06 3.17 6.94
CA TYR A 345 23.88 2.23 8.05
C TYR A 345 25.00 2.33 9.08
N ARG A 346 26.28 2.35 8.66
CA ARG A 346 27.41 2.51 9.58
C ARG A 346 27.33 3.83 10.34
N LYS A 347 27.09 4.94 9.63
CA LYS A 347 26.92 6.26 10.26
C LYS A 347 25.79 6.27 11.28
N LEU A 348 24.61 5.70 10.95
CA LEU A 348 23.49 5.58 11.90
C LEU A 348 23.83 4.70 13.12
N CYS A 349 24.70 3.69 12.97
CA CYS A 349 25.10 2.85 14.10
C CYS A 349 25.99 3.57 15.11
N GLU A 350 26.63 4.68 14.72
CA GLU A 350 27.59 5.43 15.53
C GLU A 350 26.95 6.61 16.27
N ILE A 351 25.78 7.09 15.81
CA ILE A 351 25.09 8.21 16.45
C ILE A 351 24.36 7.78 17.73
N SER A 352 24.27 8.72 18.67
CA SER A 352 23.56 8.57 19.93
C SER A 352 22.04 8.49 19.76
N LEU A 353 21.35 8.07 20.83
CA LEU A 353 19.90 8.06 20.89
C LEU A 353 19.29 9.46 20.71
N ASP A 354 19.94 10.51 21.24
CA ASP A 354 19.47 11.89 21.08
C ASP A 354 19.63 12.39 19.65
N GLU A 355 20.73 12.03 18.98
CA GLU A 355 20.90 12.32 17.55
C GLU A 355 19.83 11.61 16.70
N ARG A 356 19.44 10.37 17.07
CA ARG A 356 18.30 9.69 16.43
C ARG A 356 16.99 10.45 16.60
N ARG A 357 16.73 11.02 17.78
CA ARG A 357 15.54 11.87 18.03
C ARG A 357 15.57 13.11 17.15
N ASN A 358 16.74 13.75 17.06
CA ASN A 358 16.95 14.93 16.22
C ASN A 358 16.74 14.65 14.73
N LEU A 359 16.85 13.39 14.29
CA LEU A 359 16.51 12.96 12.92
C LEU A 359 15.03 12.61 12.78
N LEU A 360 14.49 11.83 13.72
CA LEU A 360 13.16 11.25 13.57
C LEU A 360 12.04 12.25 13.81
N TYR A 361 12.17 13.11 14.84
CA TYR A 361 11.08 14.01 15.24
C TYR A 361 10.80 15.09 14.20
N PRO A 362 11.80 15.80 13.65
CA PRO A 362 11.54 16.78 12.60
C PRO A 362 10.97 16.15 11.34
N LEU A 363 11.43 14.94 10.97
CA LEU A 363 10.90 14.20 9.83
C LEU A 363 9.42 13.82 10.07
N ARG A 364 9.09 13.32 11.26
CA ARG A 364 7.71 12.98 11.62
C ARG A 364 6.82 14.22 11.58
N GLU A 365 7.24 15.32 12.19
CA GLU A 365 6.50 16.59 12.18
C GLU A 365 6.24 17.09 10.77
N TYR A 366 7.26 17.07 9.90
CA TYR A 366 7.12 17.44 8.50
C TYR A 366 6.08 16.58 7.77
N LEU A 367 6.12 15.26 7.99
CA LEU A 367 5.16 14.32 7.38
C LEU A 367 3.75 14.52 7.95
N THR A 368 3.61 14.76 9.25
CA THR A 368 2.32 15.06 9.89
C THR A 368 1.69 16.30 9.27
N ASN A 369 2.45 17.39 9.17
CA ASN A 369 1.97 18.66 8.64
C ASN A 369 1.50 18.59 7.18
N ARG A 370 2.02 17.63 6.40
CA ARG A 370 1.69 17.48 4.98
C ARG A 370 0.69 16.37 4.66
N PHE A 371 0.65 15.30 5.45
CA PHE A 371 -0.04 14.07 5.07
C PHE A 371 -0.97 13.50 6.15
N ASP A 372 -1.15 14.15 7.31
CA ASP A 372 -2.06 13.67 8.38
C ASP A 372 -3.53 14.11 8.17
N ASN A 373 -3.80 15.06 7.26
CA ASN A 373 -5.13 15.63 7.09
C ASN A 373 -6.11 14.69 6.33
N LYS A 374 -6.69 13.73 7.05
CA LYS A 374 -7.71 12.80 6.53
C LYS A 374 -8.94 13.54 6.01
N GLU A 375 -9.42 14.58 6.70
CA GLU A 375 -10.62 15.31 6.33
C GLU A 375 -10.48 15.99 4.96
N GLU A 376 -9.34 16.67 4.73
CA GLU A 376 -9.01 17.27 3.44
C GLU A 376 -8.90 16.21 2.34
N TRP A 377 -8.26 15.07 2.63
CA TRP A 377 -8.20 13.96 1.70
C TRP A 377 -9.61 13.48 1.32
N VAL A 378 -10.50 13.27 2.29
CA VAL A 378 -11.89 12.87 2.04
C VAL A 378 -12.63 13.90 1.19
N GLU A 379 -12.48 15.20 1.48
CA GLU A 379 -13.13 16.27 0.73
C GLU A 379 -12.71 16.25 -0.75
N LYS A 380 -11.40 16.14 -1.02
CA LYS A 380 -10.85 16.04 -2.39
C LYS A 380 -11.44 14.84 -3.13
N MET A 381 -11.55 13.69 -2.46
CA MET A 381 -12.10 12.47 -3.05
C MET A 381 -13.60 12.59 -3.35
N ILE A 382 -14.38 13.17 -2.42
CA ILE A 382 -15.82 13.41 -2.63
C ILE A 382 -16.04 14.37 -3.79
N LYS A 383 -15.26 15.45 -3.87
CA LYS A 383 -15.31 16.42 -4.97
C LYS A 383 -14.99 15.76 -6.32
N LEU A 384 -14.01 14.85 -6.33
CA LEU A 384 -13.65 14.08 -7.52
C LEU A 384 -14.80 13.16 -7.98
N TYR A 385 -15.44 12.45 -7.06
CA TYR A 385 -16.43 11.42 -7.42
C TYR A 385 -17.84 11.96 -7.65
N ASN A 386 -18.24 13.03 -6.95
CA ASN A 386 -19.57 13.63 -7.12
C ASN A 386 -19.63 14.67 -8.25
N GLY A 387 -18.50 15.25 -8.68
CA GLY A 387 -18.43 16.06 -9.90
C GLY A 387 -18.46 15.16 -11.13
#